data_AF-A0A1E3NJS9-F1
#
_entry.id   AF-A0A1E3NJS9-F1
#
_cell.length_a   1.000
_cell.length_b   1.000
_cell.length_c   1.000
_cell.angle_alpha   90.00
_cell.angle_beta   90.00
_cell.angle_gamma   90.00
#
_symmetry.space_group_name_H-M   'P 1'
#
loop_
_entity.id
_entity.type
_entity.pdbx_description
1 polymer ?
#
loop_
_entity_poly.entity_id
_entity_poly.type
_entity_poly.pdbx_seq_one_letter_code
_entity_poly.pdbx_strand_id
1 'polypeptide(L)'
;MPSCSPDTCVCKKTGGTEVAAAAAAPGTSFAPGDDSDSDVWGSSSPDPSLEATEEVSRDVAALKRRHENRGYLDGLTKGGELGLQTGFDAGYPLGAQLGGLVGQLVAETVWRASNGQISVQTRDAALAELRIDKVLSSEHFDSELHIADPALHPTILKWSCFYDSLLVGL
;
A
#
# COMPACT_ATOMS: atom_id res chain seq x y z
N MET A 1 -23.97 -10.21 24.87
CA MET A 1 -23.68 -10.89 23.59
C MET A 1 -24.69 -10.35 22.59
N PRO A 2 -24.32 -9.41 21.71
CA PRO A 2 -25.28 -8.84 20.76
C PRO A 2 -25.67 -9.91 19.74
N SER A 3 -26.96 -10.26 19.75
CA SER A 3 -27.60 -11.21 18.85
C SER A 3 -27.70 -10.63 17.45
N CYS A 4 -27.17 -11.34 16.45
CA CYS A 4 -27.24 -10.94 15.06
C CYS A 4 -28.65 -11.23 14.50
N SER A 5 -29.46 -10.19 14.25
CA SER A 5 -30.76 -10.32 13.58
C SER A 5 -30.60 -10.25 12.05
N PRO A 6 -31.34 -11.08 11.27
CA PRO A 6 -31.13 -11.27 9.83
C PRO A 6 -31.64 -10.13 8.90
N ASP A 7 -32.18 -9.04 9.43
CA ASP A 7 -32.99 -8.08 8.66
C ASP A 7 -32.29 -6.79 8.21
N THR A 8 -30.98 -6.61 8.43
CA THR A 8 -30.29 -5.34 8.09
C THR A 8 -29.44 -5.37 6.82
N CYS A 9 -29.46 -6.46 6.05
CA CYS A 9 -28.69 -6.55 4.80
C CYS A 9 -29.48 -5.90 3.63
N VAL A 10 -29.21 -4.61 3.36
CA VAL A 10 -29.82 -3.87 2.24
C VAL A 10 -28.76 -3.50 1.20
N CYS A 11 -28.58 -4.38 0.21
CA CYS A 11 -27.85 -4.07 -1.02
C CYS A 11 -28.83 -3.44 -2.02
N LYS A 12 -28.81 -2.11 -2.20
CA LYS A 12 -29.51 -1.44 -3.30
C LYS A 12 -28.52 -0.89 -4.33
N LYS A 13 -28.71 -1.35 -5.56
CA LYS A 13 -27.96 -1.04 -6.78
C LYS A 13 -28.51 0.22 -7.45
N THR A 14 -27.67 1.22 -7.66
CA THR A 14 -27.81 2.33 -8.63
C THR A 14 -26.37 2.72 -9.02
N GLY A 15 -25.90 2.80 -10.26
CA GLY A 15 -26.55 3.01 -11.55
C GLY A 15 -26.00 4.30 -12.19
N GLY A 16 -24.85 4.20 -12.88
CA GLY A 16 -24.41 5.08 -14.00
C GLY A 16 -23.77 6.44 -13.68
N THR A 17 -22.58 6.72 -14.23
CA THR A 17 -22.41 7.65 -15.39
C THR A 17 -20.94 7.74 -15.83
N GLU A 18 -20.74 7.66 -17.14
CA GLU A 18 -19.50 7.89 -17.87
C GLU A 18 -19.24 9.40 -18.02
N VAL A 19 -17.96 9.81 -18.07
CA VAL A 19 -17.56 11.04 -18.77
C VAL A 19 -16.21 10.84 -19.46
N ALA A 20 -16.26 11.00 -20.78
CA ALA A 20 -15.11 11.11 -21.68
C ALA A 20 -14.78 12.59 -21.94
N ALA A 21 -13.49 12.91 -22.05
CA ALA A 21 -12.92 14.05 -22.80
C ALA A 21 -11.38 13.86 -22.84
N ALA A 22 -10.73 13.54 -23.96
CA ALA A 22 -10.48 14.27 -25.21
C ALA A 22 -9.19 15.13 -25.20
N ALA A 23 -8.29 14.75 -26.11
CA ALA A 23 -7.48 15.58 -27.02
C ALA A 23 -5.98 15.90 -26.73
N ALA A 24 -5.17 15.46 -27.71
CA ALA A 24 -4.14 16.19 -28.47
C ALA A 24 -2.64 16.12 -28.09
N ALA A 25 -1.85 15.81 -29.12
CA ALA A 25 -0.40 15.50 -29.25
C ALA A 25 0.49 16.79 -29.18
N PRO A 26 1.85 16.83 -29.43
CA PRO A 26 2.68 15.93 -30.26
C PRO A 26 4.07 15.54 -29.69
N GLY A 27 4.75 14.65 -30.41
CA GLY A 27 6.09 14.18 -30.10
C GLY A 27 7.19 15.23 -30.29
N THR A 28 8.23 15.11 -29.49
CA THR A 28 9.49 15.83 -29.64
C THR A 28 10.59 14.83 -30.00
N SER A 29 11.01 14.89 -31.26
CA SER A 29 12.23 14.29 -31.76
C SER A 29 13.44 14.90 -31.03
N PHE A 30 14.20 14.06 -30.31
CA PHE A 30 15.50 14.45 -29.76
C PHE A 30 16.55 14.20 -30.84
N ALA A 31 17.06 15.27 -31.45
CA ALA A 31 18.27 15.24 -32.28
C ALA A 31 19.51 15.14 -31.37
N PRO A 32 20.63 14.56 -31.84
CA PRO A 32 21.84 14.46 -31.04
C PRO A 32 22.44 15.86 -30.84
N GLY A 33 22.51 16.28 -29.57
CA GLY A 33 23.27 17.46 -29.17
C GLY A 33 24.75 17.13 -29.24
N ASP A 34 25.44 17.94 -30.04
CA ASP A 34 26.88 18.15 -30.14
C ASP A 34 27.62 17.96 -28.80
N ASP A 35 28.38 16.85 -28.68
CA ASP A 35 29.35 16.62 -27.60
C ASP A 35 30.54 17.57 -27.79
N SER A 36 30.41 18.79 -27.27
CA SER A 36 31.52 19.72 -27.04
C SER A 36 31.84 19.79 -25.54
N ASP A 37 32.17 18.62 -24.97
CA ASP A 37 32.72 18.48 -23.62
C ASP A 37 34.19 18.02 -23.74
N SER A 38 35.15 18.96 -23.76
CA SER A 38 36.55 18.67 -23.34
C SER A 38 37.52 19.87 -23.41
N ASP A 39 37.18 21.02 -22.81
CA ASP A 39 38.22 22.02 -22.51
C ASP A 39 38.01 22.70 -21.14
N VAL A 40 37.84 21.87 -20.10
CA VAL A 40 37.83 22.27 -18.68
C VAL A 40 39.22 22.09 -18.05
N TRP A 41 40.26 21.86 -18.86
CA TRP A 41 41.65 21.63 -18.41
C TRP A 41 42.64 22.60 -19.09
N GLY A 42 42.14 23.71 -19.62
CA GLY A 42 42.96 24.75 -20.25
C GLY A 42 43.16 25.97 -19.36
N SER A 43 44.39 26.16 -18.88
CA SER A 43 45.02 27.39 -18.35
C SER A 43 44.80 27.78 -16.88
N SER A 44 45.75 27.39 -16.03
CA SER A 44 46.69 28.33 -15.40
C SER A 44 47.90 27.57 -14.83
N SER A 45 49.10 28.03 -15.14
CA SER A 45 50.32 27.57 -14.47
C SER A 45 50.43 28.26 -13.11
N PRO A 46 50.65 27.52 -12.00
CA PRO A 46 50.54 28.09 -10.66
C PRO A 46 51.73 29.00 -10.29
N ASP A 47 51.41 30.24 -9.88
CA ASP A 47 52.27 31.05 -9.01
C ASP A 47 52.05 30.58 -7.55
N PRO A 48 53.07 30.07 -6.84
CA PRO A 48 52.90 29.20 -5.67
C PRO A 48 52.41 29.87 -4.37
N SER A 49 51.96 31.13 -4.41
CA SER A 49 51.59 31.88 -3.19
C SER A 49 50.16 32.40 -3.09
N LEU A 50 49.37 32.35 -4.19
CA LEU A 50 47.97 32.81 -4.22
C LEU A 50 46.97 31.72 -4.64
N GLU A 51 47.43 30.65 -5.29
CA GLU A 51 46.55 29.59 -5.82
C GLU A 51 46.06 28.58 -4.77
N ALA A 52 46.83 28.35 -3.69
CA ALA A 52 46.43 27.42 -2.63
C ALA A 52 45.12 27.84 -1.95
N THR A 53 44.83 29.14 -1.88
CA THR A 53 43.57 29.66 -1.34
C THR A 53 42.40 29.57 -2.31
N GLU A 54 42.63 29.66 -3.62
CA GLU A 54 41.57 29.57 -4.63
C GLU A 54 41.20 28.12 -4.97
N GLU A 55 42.17 27.20 -5.01
CA GLU A 55 41.92 25.76 -5.17
C GLU A 55 41.15 25.19 -3.98
N VAL A 56 41.54 25.55 -2.75
CA VAL A 56 40.80 25.19 -1.54
C VAL A 56 39.38 25.78 -1.55
N SER A 57 39.18 26.99 -2.10
CA SER A 57 37.85 27.60 -2.23
C SER A 57 36.98 26.88 -3.27
N ARG A 58 37.55 26.42 -4.39
CA ARG A 58 36.85 25.64 -5.43
C ARG A 58 36.46 24.24 -4.92
N ASP A 59 37.35 23.58 -4.20
CA ASP A 59 37.08 22.27 -3.58
C ASP A 59 36.00 22.35 -2.51
N VAL A 60 36.02 23.40 -1.69
CA VAL A 60 34.97 23.66 -0.69
C VAL A 60 33.64 23.98 -1.36
N ALA A 61 33.62 24.72 -2.46
CA ALA A 61 32.40 24.98 -3.24
C ALA A 61 31.84 23.71 -3.90
N ALA A 62 32.70 22.84 -4.43
CA ALA A 62 32.30 21.54 -4.98
C ALA A 62 31.78 20.60 -3.89
N LEU A 63 32.41 20.59 -2.71
CA LEU A 63 31.95 19.84 -1.55
C LEU A 63 30.58 20.34 -1.08
N LYS A 64 30.38 21.66 -1.01
CA LYS A 64 29.09 22.27 -0.66
C LYS A 64 27.98 21.85 -1.61
N ARG A 65 28.21 21.93 -2.93
CA ARG A 65 27.25 21.47 -3.95
C ARG A 65 26.92 19.99 -3.80
N ARG A 66 27.93 19.14 -3.55
CA ARG A 66 27.70 17.70 -3.31
C ARG A 66 26.86 17.46 -2.06
N HIS A 67 27.10 18.21 -0.98
CA HIS A 67 26.32 18.11 0.26
C HIS A 67 24.90 18.64 0.11
N GLU A 68 24.71 19.75 -0.61
CA GLU A 68 23.39 20.32 -0.92
C GLU A 68 22.57 19.35 -1.77
N ASN A 69 23.14 18.83 -2.87
CA ASN A 69 22.47 17.88 -3.73
C ASN A 69 22.14 16.57 -2.98
N ARG A 70 23.08 16.07 -2.17
CA ARG A 70 22.84 14.89 -1.35
C ARG A 70 21.76 15.13 -0.30
N GLY A 71 21.75 16.30 0.35
CA GLY A 71 20.76 16.65 1.35
C GLY A 71 19.36 16.85 0.75
N TYR A 72 19.27 17.40 -0.46
CA TYR A 72 18.00 17.52 -1.18
C TYR A 72 17.45 16.15 -1.59
N LEU A 73 18.29 15.28 -2.16
CA LEU A 73 17.90 13.92 -2.52
C LEU A 73 17.45 13.13 -1.29
N ASP A 74 18.21 13.21 -0.20
CA ASP A 74 17.90 12.56 1.07
C ASP A 74 16.60 13.11 1.71
N GLY A 75 16.34 14.41 1.59
CA GLY A 75 15.08 15.01 2.03
C GLY A 75 13.88 14.52 1.22
N LEU A 76 14.04 14.34 -0.09
CA LEU A 76 12.99 13.84 -0.97
C LEU A 76 12.68 12.36 -0.70
N THR A 77 13.72 11.53 -0.51
CA THR A 77 13.55 10.11 -0.18
C THR A 77 12.90 9.95 1.19
N LYS A 78 13.38 10.68 2.21
CA LYS A 78 12.79 10.65 3.55
C LYS A 78 11.33 11.10 3.57
N GLY A 79 10.98 12.14 2.80
CA GLY A 79 9.59 12.60 2.70
C GLY A 79 8.64 11.52 2.17
N GLY A 80 9.06 10.76 1.15
CA GLY A 80 8.28 9.64 0.62
C GLY A 80 8.19 8.45 1.57
N GLU A 81 9.30 8.10 2.23
CA GLU A 81 9.36 7.01 3.21
C GLU A 81 8.50 7.28 4.45
N LEU A 82 8.51 8.51 4.97
CA LEU A 82 7.69 8.89 6.12
C LEU A 82 6.19 8.81 5.81
N GLY A 83 5.76 9.23 4.62
CA GLY A 83 4.37 9.09 4.18
C GLY A 83 3.94 7.63 4.06
N LEU A 84 4.81 6.77 3.52
CA LEU A 84 4.54 5.33 3.40
C LEU A 84 4.44 4.66 4.77
N GLN A 85 5.38 4.96 5.67
CA GLN A 85 5.41 4.36 6.99
C GLN A 85 4.22 4.80 7.85
N THR A 86 3.87 6.10 7.82
CA THR A 86 2.69 6.60 8.53
C THR A 86 1.39 5.99 8.03
N GLY A 87 1.25 5.81 6.71
CA GLY A 87 0.12 5.09 6.14
C GLY A 87 0.06 3.61 6.58
N PHE A 88 1.22 2.94 6.63
CA PHE A 88 1.31 1.57 7.11
C PHE A 88 0.94 1.46 8.59
N ASP A 89 1.49 2.31 9.44
CA ASP A 89 1.25 2.29 10.89
C ASP A 89 -0.23 2.55 11.23
N ALA A 90 -0.92 3.37 10.42
CA ALA A 90 -2.35 3.60 10.55
C ALA A 90 -3.19 2.38 10.12
N GLY A 91 -2.86 1.75 8.99
CA GLY A 91 -3.65 0.63 8.44
C GLY A 91 -3.35 -0.74 9.04
N TYR A 92 -2.10 -0.97 9.48
CA TYR A 92 -1.63 -2.24 10.00
C TYR A 92 -2.44 -2.80 11.19
N PRO A 93 -2.76 -2.05 12.25
CA PRO A 93 -3.49 -2.59 13.39
C PRO A 93 -4.89 -3.08 13.02
N LEU A 94 -5.57 -2.39 12.11
CA LEU A 94 -6.88 -2.80 11.60
C LEU A 94 -6.76 -4.07 10.74
N GLY A 95 -5.81 -4.09 9.81
CA GLY A 95 -5.55 -5.27 8.97
C GLY A 95 -5.15 -6.50 9.79
N ALA A 96 -4.37 -6.32 10.86
CA ALA A 96 -3.96 -7.39 11.76
C ALA A 96 -5.15 -7.99 12.54
N GLN A 97 -6.09 -7.15 13.00
CA GLN A 97 -7.31 -7.63 13.67
C GLN A 97 -8.18 -8.45 12.72
N LEU A 98 -8.46 -7.95 11.51
CA LEU A 98 -9.22 -8.68 10.49
C LEU A 98 -8.50 -9.98 10.09
N GLY A 99 -7.20 -9.92 9.85
CA GLY A 99 -6.38 -11.07 9.51
C GLY A 99 -6.40 -12.14 10.61
N GLY A 100 -6.39 -11.75 11.88
CA GLY A 100 -6.54 -12.65 13.02
C GLY A 100 -7.89 -13.37 13.03
N LEU A 101 -8.99 -12.63 12.84
CA LEU A 101 -10.35 -13.19 12.81
C LEU A 101 -10.54 -14.16 11.63
N VAL A 102 -10.11 -13.76 10.44
CA VAL A 102 -10.15 -14.61 9.24
C VAL A 102 -9.27 -15.84 9.42
N GLY A 103 -8.07 -15.67 9.98
CA GLY A 103 -7.14 -16.77 10.24
C GLY A 103 -7.72 -17.81 11.19
N GLN A 104 -8.40 -17.38 12.25
CA GLN A 104 -9.11 -18.28 13.17
C GLN A 104 -10.23 -19.05 12.47
N LEU A 105 -11.06 -18.37 11.66
CA LEU A 105 -12.11 -19.01 10.89
C LEU A 105 -11.54 -20.02 9.89
N VAL A 106 -10.47 -19.68 9.17
CA VAL A 106 -9.80 -20.60 8.24
C VAL A 106 -9.26 -21.82 8.98
N ALA A 107 -8.59 -21.64 10.12
CA ALA A 107 -8.09 -22.74 10.92
C ALA A 107 -9.23 -23.67 11.38
N GLU A 108 -10.35 -23.10 11.82
CA GLU A 108 -11.54 -23.85 12.19
C GLU A 108 -12.14 -24.62 11.01
N THR A 109 -12.23 -24.00 9.82
CA THR A 109 -12.73 -24.68 8.61
C THR A 109 -11.92 -25.93 8.27
N VAL A 110 -10.58 -25.82 8.35
CA VAL A 110 -9.65 -26.89 8.00
C VAL A 110 -9.69 -27.99 9.06
N TRP A 111 -9.71 -27.61 10.34
CA TRP A 111 -9.80 -28.55 11.44
C TRP A 111 -11.10 -29.37 11.39
N ARG A 112 -12.25 -28.72 11.21
CA ARG A 112 -13.55 -29.39 11.11
C ARG A 112 -13.67 -30.26 9.87
N ALA A 113 -13.10 -29.83 8.74
CA ALA A 113 -13.02 -30.65 7.53
C ALA A 113 -12.17 -31.92 7.74
N SER A 114 -11.05 -31.81 8.46
CA SER A 114 -10.21 -32.96 8.81
C SER A 114 -10.90 -33.95 9.76
N ASN A 115 -11.82 -33.47 10.60
CA ASN A 115 -12.62 -34.31 11.50
C ASN A 115 -13.88 -34.90 10.84
N GLY A 116 -14.11 -34.64 9.56
CA GLY A 116 -15.29 -35.13 8.83
C GLY A 116 -16.61 -34.45 9.22
N GLN A 117 -16.57 -33.34 9.96
CA GLN A 117 -17.77 -32.60 10.39
C GLN A 117 -18.36 -31.71 9.28
N ILE A 118 -17.57 -31.42 8.23
CA ILE A 118 -17.95 -30.50 7.15
C ILE A 118 -17.62 -31.14 5.80
N SER A 119 -18.48 -30.91 4.80
CA SER A 119 -18.26 -31.37 3.44
C SER A 119 -17.09 -30.64 2.76
N VAL A 120 -16.41 -31.32 1.83
CA VAL A 120 -15.32 -30.72 1.04
C VAL A 120 -15.80 -29.48 0.26
N GLN A 121 -17.04 -29.48 -0.22
CA GLN A 121 -17.62 -28.35 -0.95
C GLN A 121 -17.83 -27.12 -0.04
N THR A 122 -18.29 -27.34 1.19
CA THR A 122 -18.48 -26.26 2.16
C THR A 122 -17.14 -25.66 2.59
N ARG A 123 -16.11 -26.50 2.75
CA ARG A 123 -14.73 -26.04 3.00
C ARG A 123 -14.25 -25.15 1.85
N ASP A 124 -14.37 -25.62 0.61
CA ASP A 124 -13.86 -24.89 -0.55
C ASP A 124 -14.61 -23.57 -0.76
N ALA A 125 -15.93 -23.56 -0.51
CA ALA A 125 -16.73 -22.33 -0.51
C ALA A 125 -16.28 -21.35 0.59
N ALA A 126 -16.03 -21.85 1.81
CA ALA A 126 -15.55 -21.02 2.92
C ALA A 126 -14.19 -20.40 2.62
N LEU A 127 -13.22 -21.19 2.12
CA LEU A 127 -11.90 -20.69 1.74
C LEU A 127 -11.95 -19.70 0.58
N ALA A 128 -12.85 -19.91 -0.38
CA ALA A 128 -13.03 -18.99 -1.50
C ALA A 128 -13.68 -17.65 -1.10
N GLU A 129 -14.50 -17.64 -0.05
CA GLU A 129 -15.15 -16.44 0.49
C GLU A 129 -14.27 -15.70 1.51
N LEU A 130 -13.53 -16.44 2.37
CA LEU A 130 -12.62 -15.90 3.40
C LEU A 130 -11.26 -15.46 2.85
N ARG A 131 -11.06 -15.48 1.53
CA ARG A 131 -9.83 -14.99 0.91
C ARG A 131 -9.62 -13.51 1.25
N ILE A 132 -8.39 -13.18 1.64
CA ILE A 132 -7.99 -11.83 2.09
C ILE A 132 -8.38 -10.77 1.06
N ASP A 133 -8.24 -11.03 -0.23
CA ASP A 133 -8.61 -10.09 -1.30
C ASP A 133 -10.11 -9.71 -1.29
N LYS A 134 -10.98 -10.62 -0.85
CA LYS A 134 -12.42 -10.38 -0.76
C LYS A 134 -12.80 -9.69 0.55
N VAL A 135 -12.18 -10.10 1.66
CA VAL A 135 -12.41 -9.52 2.98
C VAL A 135 -11.88 -8.09 3.06
N LEU A 136 -10.75 -7.82 2.41
CA LEU A 136 -10.15 -6.48 2.35
C LEU A 136 -10.58 -5.71 1.09
N SER A 137 -11.71 -6.07 0.47
CA SER A 137 -12.22 -5.33 -0.68
C SER A 137 -12.69 -3.95 -0.27
N SER A 138 -12.45 -2.94 -1.13
CA SER A 138 -12.82 -1.55 -0.86
C SER A 138 -14.32 -1.32 -0.65
N GLU A 139 -15.16 -2.30 -1.00
CA GLU A 139 -16.61 -2.26 -0.76
C GLU A 139 -16.98 -2.34 0.73
N HIS A 140 -16.06 -2.84 1.56
CA HIS A 140 -16.26 -3.00 3.00
C HIS A 140 -15.63 -1.89 3.84
N PHE A 141 -14.99 -0.91 3.19
CA PHE A 141 -14.34 0.24 3.84
C PHE A 141 -15.06 1.54 3.50
N ASP A 142 -15.11 2.47 4.45
CA ASP A 142 -15.55 3.83 4.20
C ASP A 142 -14.46 4.67 3.48
N SER A 143 -14.77 5.92 3.17
CA SER A 143 -13.84 6.84 2.50
C SER A 143 -12.56 7.11 3.30
N GLU A 144 -12.51 6.74 4.59
CA GLU A 144 -11.34 6.88 5.46
C GLU A 144 -10.66 5.54 5.76
N LEU A 145 -11.03 4.44 5.07
CA LEU A 145 -10.54 3.08 5.32
C LEU A 145 -10.82 2.55 6.74
N HIS A 146 -11.84 3.07 7.41
CA HIS A 146 -12.27 2.62 8.72
C HIS A 146 -13.41 1.59 8.62
N ILE A 147 -13.40 0.67 9.58
CA ILE A 147 -14.52 -0.22 9.87
C ILE A 147 -14.88 0.06 11.34
N ALA A 148 -16.10 0.53 11.58
CA ALA A 148 -16.54 0.86 12.94
C ALA A 148 -16.46 -0.34 13.90
N ASP A 149 -16.78 -1.54 13.41
CA ASP A 149 -16.59 -2.80 14.13
C ASP A 149 -16.00 -3.88 13.21
N PRO A 150 -14.77 -4.38 13.47
CA PRO A 150 -14.15 -5.48 12.71
C PRO A 150 -14.99 -6.76 12.70
N ALA A 151 -15.83 -6.94 13.73
CA ALA A 151 -16.73 -8.08 13.88
C ALA A 151 -17.97 -8.01 12.98
N LEU A 152 -18.33 -6.84 12.44
CA LEU A 152 -19.52 -6.65 11.59
C LEU A 152 -19.27 -6.97 10.11
N HIS A 153 -18.09 -7.47 9.74
CA HIS A 153 -17.80 -7.85 8.37
C HIS A 153 -18.76 -8.96 7.89
N PRO A 154 -19.50 -8.78 6.79
CA PRO A 154 -20.61 -9.65 6.39
C PRO A 154 -20.17 -11.11 6.20
N THR A 155 -19.00 -11.31 5.59
CA THR A 155 -18.41 -12.65 5.40
C THR A 155 -18.01 -13.30 6.72
N ILE A 156 -17.44 -12.54 7.66
CA ILE A 156 -17.00 -13.08 8.96
C ILE A 156 -18.22 -13.47 9.79
N LEU A 157 -19.28 -12.64 9.80
CA LEU A 157 -20.55 -12.94 10.46
C LEU A 157 -21.23 -14.19 9.91
N LYS A 158 -21.29 -14.33 8.58
CA LYS A 158 -21.87 -15.52 7.94
C LYS A 158 -21.20 -16.81 8.43
N TRP A 159 -19.87 -16.85 8.41
CA TRP A 159 -19.12 -18.07 8.74
C TRP A 159 -19.01 -18.31 10.25
N SER A 160 -18.87 -17.26 11.07
CA SER A 160 -18.92 -17.41 12.54
C SER A 160 -20.29 -17.93 13.01
N CYS A 161 -21.39 -17.36 12.52
CA CYS A 161 -22.74 -17.85 12.83
C CYS A 161 -22.94 -19.31 12.38
N PHE A 162 -22.41 -19.68 11.21
CA PHE A 162 -22.43 -21.06 10.75
C PHE A 162 -21.71 -22.00 11.71
N TYR A 163 -20.49 -21.66 12.16
CA TYR A 163 -19.74 -22.49 13.11
C TYR A 163 -20.33 -22.52 14.52
N ASP A 164 -20.87 -21.40 15.00
CA ASP A 164 -21.58 -21.32 16.28
C ASP A 164 -22.82 -22.22 16.27
N SER A 165 -23.60 -22.21 15.19
CA SER A 165 -24.77 -23.09 15.04
C SER A 165 -24.39 -24.58 15.08
N LEU A 166 -23.21 -24.91 14.55
CA LEU A 166 -22.62 -26.24 14.55
C LEU A 166 -22.05 -26.65 15.92
N LEU A 167 -21.74 -25.68 16.78
CA LEU A 167 -21.21 -25.89 18.12
C LEU A 167 -22.36 -26.10 19.13
N VAL A 168 -23.47 -25.38 18.98
CA VAL A 168 -24.67 -25.53 19.83
C VAL A 168 -25.45 -26.82 19.54
N GLY A 169 -25.27 -27.41 18.36
CA GLY A 169 -25.92 -28.66 17.96
C GLY A 169 -25.24 -29.95 18.43
N LEU A 170 -24.18 -29.86 19.24
CA LEU A 170 -23.37 -30.97 19.75
C LEU A 170 -23.56 -31.13 21.27
#